data_AF-A0A822ADX0-F1
#
_entry.id   AF-A0A822ADX0-F1
#
_cell.length_a   1.000
_cell.length_b   1.000
_cell.length_c   1.000
_cell.angle_alpha   90.00
_cell.angle_beta   90.00
_cell.angle_gamma   90.00
#
_symmetry.space_group_name_H-M   'P 1'
#
loop_
_entity.id
_entity.type
_entity.pdbx_description
1 polymer ?
#
loop_
_entity_poly.entity_id
_entity_poly.type
_entity_poly.pdbx_seq_one_letter_code
_entity_poly.pdbx_strand_id
1 'polypeptide(L)'
;MVCVAQDTCKGKPVEDPALIRKLLELSDSKTEHLPGLLPLVPGMPVILTQNIAIELGLINEMNGIFRQLVYKEDSVSTEVLSETFPNNTK
;
A
#
# COMPACT_ATOMS: atom_id res chain seq x y z
N MET A 1 -8.97 12.29 10.02
CA MET A 1 -8.29 11.41 11.00
C MET A 1 -7.13 10.76 10.28
N VAL A 2 -5.88 10.98 10.72
CA VAL A 2 -4.69 10.43 10.04
C VAL A 2 -4.40 9.07 10.67
N CYS A 3 -4.58 7.99 9.91
CA CYS A 3 -4.18 6.65 10.34
C CYS A 3 -2.69 6.49 10.09
N VAL A 4 -1.93 6.31 11.17
CA VAL A 4 -0.49 6.02 11.09
C VAL A 4 -0.31 4.54 11.38
N ALA A 5 0.41 3.82 10.53
CA ALA A 5 0.75 2.43 10.79
C ALA A 5 1.65 2.34 12.03
N GLN A 6 1.39 1.38 12.91
CA GLN A 6 2.16 1.18 14.13
C GLN A 6 3.27 0.15 13.88
N ASP A 7 4.53 0.56 14.06
CA ASP A 7 5.68 -0.33 13.87
C ASP A 7 5.67 -1.46 14.88
N THR A 8 5.84 -2.69 14.40
CA THR A 8 5.92 -3.90 15.25
C THR A 8 7.14 -4.74 14.93
N CYS A 9 7.71 -5.36 15.96
CA CYS A 9 8.76 -6.37 15.84
C CYS A 9 8.24 -7.69 16.43
N LYS A 10 8.15 -8.74 15.61
CA LYS A 10 7.58 -10.05 15.98
C LYS A 10 6.15 -9.92 16.56
N GLY A 11 5.34 -9.03 15.98
CA GLY A 11 3.95 -8.79 16.40
C GLY A 11 3.79 -7.97 17.69
N LYS A 12 4.88 -7.46 18.28
CA LYS A 12 4.84 -6.55 19.42
C LYS A 12 5.15 -5.13 18.98
N PRO A 13 4.43 -4.11 19.46
CA PRO A 13 4.73 -2.73 19.13
C PRO A 13 6.15 -2.37 19.57
N VAL A 14 6.82 -1.56 18.75
CA VAL A 14 8.11 -1.00 19.12
C VAL A 14 7.86 0.14 20.12
N GLU A 15 8.36 -0.01 21.35
CA GLU A 15 8.15 0.97 22.43
C GLU A 15 9.41 1.81 22.72
N ASP A 16 10.58 1.37 22.27
CA ASP A 16 11.85 2.05 22.53
C ASP A 16 11.93 3.39 21.74
N PRO A 17 11.94 4.55 22.42
CA PRO A 17 11.97 5.85 21.75
C PRO A 17 13.21 6.08 20.89
N ALA A 18 14.35 5.50 21.28
CA ALA A 18 15.59 5.63 20.53
C ALA A 18 15.52 4.82 19.22
N LEU A 19 14.92 3.63 19.28
CA LEU A 19 14.71 2.79 18.11
C LEU A 19 13.68 3.41 17.16
N ILE A 20 12.56 3.92 17.66
CA ILE A 20 11.54 4.62 16.86
C ILE A 20 12.18 5.80 16.11
N ARG A 21 12.96 6.64 16.81
CA ARG A 21 13.64 7.77 16.20
C ARG A 21 14.62 7.33 15.11
N LYS A 22 15.39 6.27 15.38
CA LYS A 22 16.34 5.71 14.42
C LYS A 22 15.65 5.16 13.17
N LEU A 23 14.49 4.51 13.33
CA LEU A 23 13.69 3.99 12.22
C LEU A 23 13.14 5.12 11.34
N LEU A 24 12.69 6.23 11.96
CA LEU A 24 12.25 7.43 11.25
C LEU A 24 13.38 8.15 10.51
N GLU A 25 14.62 8.03 11.00
CA GLU A 25 15.82 8.65 10.41
C GLU A 25 16.53 7.75 9.37
N LEU A 26 16.03 6.53 9.11
CA LEU A 26 16.63 5.63 8.13
C LEU A 26 16.46 6.17 6.70
N SER A 27 17.59 6.21 5.97
CA SER A 27 17.64 6.69 4.59
C SER A 27 17.02 5.71 3.62
N ASP A 28 16.44 6.27 2.57
CA ASP A 28 15.66 5.56 1.57
C ASP A 28 16.36 4.40 0.84
N SER A 29 17.67 4.53 0.75
CA SER A 29 18.57 3.58 0.12
C SER A 29 18.83 2.31 0.95
N LYS A 30 18.50 2.29 2.24
CA LYS A 30 18.78 1.14 3.14
C LYS A 30 17.57 0.27 3.43
N THR A 31 16.42 0.60 2.86
CA THR A 31 15.13 -0.07 3.07
C THR A 31 14.63 -0.79 1.81
N GLU A 32 15.52 -1.16 0.88
CA GLU A 32 15.15 -1.71 -0.44
C GLU A 32 14.18 -0.79 -1.23
N HIS A 33 14.37 0.53 -1.11
CA HIS A 33 13.44 1.52 -1.66
C HIS A 33 12.03 1.47 -1.06
N LEU A 34 11.87 0.99 0.18
CA LEU A 34 10.65 1.14 0.99
C LEU A 34 10.89 1.99 2.26
N PRO A 35 11.27 3.26 2.13
CA PRO A 35 11.49 4.14 3.26
C PRO A 35 10.31 5.06 3.43
N GLY A 36 9.64 4.87 4.54
CA GLY A 36 8.47 5.64 4.86
C GLY A 36 7.18 4.94 4.50
N LEU A 37 6.14 5.50 5.10
CA LEU A 37 4.76 5.11 4.93
C LEU A 37 4.42 5.21 3.44
N LEU A 38 4.11 4.11 2.77
CA LEU A 38 3.39 4.19 1.51
C LEU A 38 1.96 4.60 1.87
N PRO A 39 1.51 5.82 1.55
CA PRO A 39 0.18 6.29 1.94
C PRO A 39 -0.85 5.56 1.08
N LEU A 40 -1.24 4.36 1.51
CA LEU A 40 -2.21 3.53 0.82
C LEU A 40 -3.63 4.01 1.15
N VAL A 41 -4.06 5.05 0.45
CA VAL A 41 -5.40 5.62 0.58
C VAL A 41 -6.30 5.07 -0.53
N PRO A 42 -7.45 4.45 -0.20
CA PRO A 42 -8.44 4.06 -1.19
C PRO A 42 -8.74 5.21 -2.17
N GLY A 43 -8.73 4.92 -3.47
CA GLY A 43 -8.87 5.92 -4.54
C GLY A 43 -7.56 6.53 -5.04
N MET A 44 -6.41 6.24 -4.41
CA MET A 44 -5.12 6.76 -4.86
C MET A 44 -4.73 6.18 -6.24
N PRO A 45 -4.36 7.02 -7.23
CA PRO A 45 -3.79 6.54 -8.48
C PRO A 45 -2.47 5.81 -8.21
N VAL A 46 -2.29 4.64 -8.83
CA VAL A 46 -1.08 3.83 -8.70
C VAL A 46 -0.62 3.36 -10.08
N ILE A 47 0.64 2.96 -10.16
CA ILE A 47 1.23 2.40 -11.37
C ILE A 47 1.89 1.05 -11.03
N LEU A 48 1.69 0.06 -11.89
CA LEU A 48 2.44 -1.19 -11.80
C LEU A 48 3.90 -0.92 -12.19
N THR A 49 4.84 -1.40 -11.38
CA THR A 49 6.29 -1.25 -11.63
C THR A 49 6.93 -2.52 -12.18
N GLN A 50 6.16 -3.60 -12.30
CA GLN A 50 6.62 -4.92 -12.73
C GLN A 50 5.53 -5.62 -13.55
N ASN A 51 5.95 -6.51 -14.44
CA ASN A 51 5.03 -7.37 -15.18
C ASN A 51 4.50 -8.47 -14.25
N ILE A 52 3.18 -8.58 -14.14
CA ILE A 52 2.53 -9.59 -13.29
C ILE A 52 1.87 -10.67 -14.14
N ALA A 53 1.02 -10.29 -15.10
CA ALA A 53 0.33 -11.20 -15.99
C ALA A 53 0.07 -10.50 -17.34
N ILE A 54 1.00 -10.67 -18.27
CA ILE A 54 1.06 -9.95 -19.55
C ILE A 54 -0.18 -10.26 -20.41
N GLU A 55 -0.65 -11.49 -20.34
CA GLU A 55 -1.78 -12.06 -21.06
C GLU A 55 -3.12 -11.46 -20.60
N LEU A 56 -3.15 -10.95 -19.37
CA LEU A 56 -4.28 -10.21 -18.79
C LEU A 56 -4.08 -8.69 -18.89
N GLY A 57 -3.00 -8.25 -19.54
CA GLY A 57 -2.62 -6.85 -19.65
C GLY A 57 -1.95 -6.27 -18.40
N LEU A 58 -1.73 -7.03 -17.32
CA LEU A 58 -1.09 -6.54 -16.10
C LEU A 58 0.43 -6.41 -16.28
N ILE A 59 0.83 -5.34 -16.95
CA ILE A 59 2.21 -5.03 -17.33
C ILE A 59 2.74 -3.81 -16.57
N ASN A 60 4.06 -3.68 -16.53
CA ASN A 60 4.74 -2.50 -16.04
C ASN A 60 4.18 -1.23 -16.72
N GLU A 61 4.14 -0.15 -15.97
CA GLU A 61 3.60 1.16 -16.35
C GLU A 61 2.07 1.24 -16.50
N MET A 62 1.35 0.15 -16.22
CA MET A 62 -0.11 0.18 -16.19
C MET A 62 -0.63 1.02 -15.01
N ASN A 63 -1.51 1.96 -15.32
CA ASN A 63 -2.21 2.78 -14.34
C ASN A 63 -3.37 2.01 -13.69
N GLY A 64 -3.59 2.24 -12.40
CA GLY A 64 -4.69 1.69 -11.65
C GLY A 64 -5.10 2.60 -10.49
N ILE A 65 -6.06 2.14 -9.71
CA ILE A 65 -6.54 2.82 -8.51
C ILE A 65 -6.35 1.87 -7.33
N PHE A 66 -5.66 2.33 -6.29
CA PHE A 66 -5.53 1.59 -5.04
C PHE A 66 -6.91 1.48 -4.39
N ARG A 67 -7.42 0.25 -4.25
CA ARG A 67 -8.76 0.02 -3.72
C ARG A 67 -8.77 -0.16 -2.21
N GLN A 68 -8.04 -1.15 -1.72
CA GLN A 68 -8.04 -1.54 -0.32
C GLN A 68 -6.81 -2.40 0.00
N LEU A 69 -6.38 -2.38 1.26
CA LEU A 69 -5.37 -3.28 1.79
C LEU A 69 -6.05 -4.44 2.51
N VAL A 70 -5.80 -5.66 2.05
CA VAL A 70 -6.39 -6.88 2.62
C VAL A 70 -5.30 -7.68 3.32
N TYR A 71 -5.42 -7.83 4.64
CA TYR A 71 -4.44 -8.58 5.46
C TYR A 71 -4.82 -10.06 5.65
N LYS A 72 -6.10 -10.39 5.52
CA LYS A 72 -6.62 -11.76 5.61
C LYS A 72 -7.52 -11.99 4.40
N GLU A 73 -7.34 -13.10 3.71
CA GLU A 73 -8.03 -13.40 2.46
C GLU A 73 -9.56 -13.33 2.60
N ASP A 74 -10.10 -13.72 3.75
CA ASP A 74 -11.53 -13.73 4.05
C ASP A 74 -12.12 -12.37 4.46
N SER A 75 -11.29 -11.33 4.64
CA SER A 75 -11.75 -10.03 5.15
C SER A 75 -12.13 -9.04 4.05
N VAL A 76 -12.41 -9.52 2.83
CA VAL A 76 -12.81 -8.67 1.71
C VAL A 76 -14.25 -8.18 1.92
N SER A 77 -14.42 -6.93 2.33
CA SER A 77 -15.73 -6.30 2.44
C SER A 77 -16.34 -6.12 1.05
N THR A 78 -17.41 -6.86 0.78
CA THR A 78 -18.15 -6.85 -0.49
C THR A 78 -18.97 -5.56 -0.69
N GLU A 79 -19.13 -4.77 0.38
CA GLU A 79 -19.97 -3.56 0.42
C GLU A 79 -19.40 -2.37 -0.37
N VAL A 80 -18.11 -2.39 -0.75
CA VAL A 80 -17.46 -1.34 -1.58
C VAL A 80 -17.46 -1.71 -3.08
N LEU A 81 -18.37 -2.60 -3.52
CA LEU A 81 -18.58 -2.87 -4.95
C LEU A 81 -19.51 -1.86 -5.63
N SER A 82 -20.22 -1.01 -4.87
CA SER A 82 -21.28 -0.15 -5.38
C SER A 82 -20.91 1.33 -5.58
N GLU A 83 -19.71 1.78 -5.18
CA GLU A 83 -19.28 3.14 -5.52
C GLU A 83 -18.64 3.16 -6.91
N THR A 84 -19.53 3.36 -7.90
CA THR A 84 -19.31 3.98 -9.21
C THR A 84 -17.84 4.15 -9.63
N PHE A 85 -17.24 3.09 -10.16
CA PHE A 85 -16.02 3.26 -10.96
C PHE A 85 -16.39 4.07 -12.22
N PRO A 86 -15.67 5.15 -12.55
CA PRO A 86 -15.92 5.86 -13.79
C PRO A 86 -15.62 4.92 -14.97
N ASN A 87 -16.66 4.58 -15.74
CA ASN A 87 -16.59 3.85 -17.03
C ASN A 87 -16.00 4.75 -18.13
N ASN A 88 -14.86 5.40 -17.86
CA ASN A 88 -14.23 6.33 -18.77
C ASN A 88 -13.13 5.60 -19.56
N THR A 89 -13.50 4.56 -20.29
CA THR A 89 -12.69 4.04 -21.39
C THR A 89 -13.51 4.22 -22.65
N LYS A 90 -13.27 5.33 -23.34
CA LYS A 90 -13.65 5.51 -24.76
C LYS A 90 -12.45 5.15 -25.62
#